data_AF-A0A520FT94-F1
#
_entry.id   AF-A0A520FT94-F1
#
_cell.length_a   1.000
_cell.length_b   1.000
_cell.length_c   1.000
_cell.angle_alpha   90.00
_cell.angle_beta   90.00
_cell.angle_gamma   90.00
#
_symmetry.space_group_name_H-M   'P 1'
#
loop_
_entity.id
_entity.type
_entity.pdbx_description
1 polymer ?
#
loop_
_entity_poly.entity_id
_entity_poly.type
_entity_poly.pdbx_seq_one_letter_code
_entity_poly.pdbx_strand_id
1 'polypeptide(L)'
;MRNLRRTAVAGAMIAGLMTVGAATASAAPFGSLGDGPDLVITQANAEGVNACAVRVTNEGDGTATGVTVHTPLMYAPQDLGTLAPGESKLARYFDCGIYSSIFYFTTTIGETNWADNFLRIDL
;
A
#
# COMPACT_ATOMS: atom_id res chain seq x y z
N MET A 1 13.59 19.32 -42.30
CA MET A 1 12.45 20.05 -41.71
C MET A 1 11.36 19.05 -41.36
N ARG A 2 11.02 18.94 -40.05
CA ARG A 2 9.76 18.49 -39.39
C ARG A 2 9.08 17.19 -39.87
N ASN A 3 8.51 16.30 -39.06
CA ASN A 3 8.42 16.04 -37.60
C ASN A 3 7.43 14.86 -37.44
N LEU A 4 7.67 13.94 -36.47
CA LEU A 4 6.72 13.25 -35.54
C LEU A 4 5.46 12.50 -36.10
N ARG A 5 4.86 11.46 -35.50
CA ARG A 5 5.08 10.54 -34.36
C ARG A 5 4.02 9.41 -34.45
N ARG A 6 4.31 8.33 -33.71
CA ARG A 6 3.52 7.12 -33.42
C ARG A 6 2.05 7.39 -33.03
N THR A 7 1.15 6.49 -33.40
CA THR A 7 -0.19 6.35 -32.80
C THR A 7 -0.40 4.88 -32.42
N ALA A 8 -0.19 4.55 -31.15
CA ALA A 8 -0.70 3.34 -30.53
C ALA A 8 -2.09 3.67 -29.98
N VAL A 9 -3.08 2.89 -30.37
CA VAL A 9 -4.48 3.01 -29.92
C VAL A 9 -4.58 2.36 -28.55
N ALA A 10 -4.69 3.16 -27.49
CA ALA A 10 -5.05 2.69 -26.17
C ALA A 10 -6.59 2.65 -26.06
N GLY A 11 -7.12 1.43 -25.90
CA GLY A 11 -8.55 1.20 -25.70
C GLY A 11 -9.04 1.79 -24.39
N ALA A 12 -10.14 2.54 -24.47
CA ALA A 12 -10.84 3.10 -23.32
C ALA A 12 -11.53 1.97 -22.52
N MET A 13 -11.12 1.76 -21.27
CA MET A 13 -11.88 0.96 -20.31
C MET A 13 -12.73 1.89 -19.47
N ILE A 14 -14.03 1.65 -19.55
CA ILE A 14 -15.13 2.40 -18.93
C ILE A 14 -15.00 2.29 -17.41
N ALA A 15 -14.84 3.43 -16.74
CA ALA A 15 -14.83 3.53 -15.28
C ALA A 15 -16.26 3.31 -14.74
N GLY A 16 -16.49 2.13 -14.17
CA GLY A 16 -17.66 1.86 -13.33
C GLY A 16 -17.53 2.60 -12.00
N LEU A 17 -18.51 3.43 -11.71
CA LEU A 17 -18.64 4.26 -10.51
C LEU A 17 -18.88 3.36 -9.28
N MET A 18 -17.81 2.94 -8.61
CA MET A 18 -17.87 2.44 -7.23
C MET A 18 -17.59 3.64 -6.32
N THR A 19 -18.58 4.03 -5.52
CA THR A 19 -18.41 5.00 -4.43
C THR A 19 -17.53 4.37 -3.35
N VAL A 20 -16.21 4.43 -3.55
CA VAL A 20 -15.23 4.19 -2.50
C VAL A 20 -15.27 5.44 -1.63
N GLY A 21 -15.58 5.28 -0.34
CA GLY A 21 -15.43 6.36 0.62
C GLY A 21 -14.05 6.97 0.43
N ALA A 22 -13.98 8.30 0.35
CA ALA A 22 -12.73 9.02 0.17
C ALA A 22 -11.83 8.77 1.39
N ALA A 23 -11.12 7.65 1.38
CA ALA A 23 -9.85 7.54 2.06
C ALA A 23 -9.01 8.63 1.44
N THR A 24 -8.80 9.71 2.18
CA THR A 24 -7.77 10.67 1.83
C THR A 24 -6.48 9.86 1.79
N ALA A 25 -6.03 9.47 0.60
CA ALA A 25 -4.66 9.07 0.41
C ALA A 25 -3.84 10.24 0.94
N SER A 26 -3.25 10.08 2.12
CA SER A 26 -2.24 11.01 2.57
C SER A 26 -1.11 10.80 1.58
N ALA A 27 -1.03 11.65 0.56
CA ALA A 27 0.13 11.71 -0.30
C ALA A 27 1.32 11.76 0.65
N ALA A 28 2.16 10.72 0.64
CA ALA A 28 3.40 10.74 1.39
C ALA A 28 4.06 12.10 1.09
N PRO A 29 4.65 12.78 2.09
CA PRO A 29 5.27 14.09 1.88
C PRO A 29 6.38 14.09 0.79
N PHE A 30 6.72 12.92 0.27
CA PHE A 30 7.65 12.63 -0.81
C PHE A 30 7.05 11.65 -1.83
N GLY A 31 5.81 11.90 -2.28
CA GLY A 31 5.09 11.01 -3.20
C GLY A 31 6.00 10.40 -4.27
N SER A 32 5.82 9.10 -4.55
CA SER A 32 6.66 8.26 -5.41
C SER A 32 7.64 9.06 -6.26
N LEU A 33 8.95 8.93 -5.98
CA LEU A 33 10.00 9.63 -6.73
C LEU A 33 10.04 9.24 -8.23
N GLY A 34 9.13 8.37 -8.68
CA GLY A 34 8.87 8.08 -10.09
C GLY A 34 9.76 7.01 -10.70
N ASP A 35 10.27 6.08 -9.87
CA ASP A 35 11.28 5.09 -10.26
C ASP A 35 11.06 3.70 -9.65
N GLY A 36 9.81 3.27 -9.37
CA GLY A 36 9.57 1.93 -8.82
C GLY A 36 8.37 1.77 -7.88
N PRO A 37 8.30 0.63 -7.17
CA PRO A 37 7.27 0.44 -6.15
C PRO A 37 7.41 1.45 -5.00
N ASP A 38 6.28 1.84 -4.45
CA ASP A 38 6.14 2.79 -3.35
C ASP A 38 4.98 2.30 -2.47
N LEU A 39 5.27 1.60 -1.38
CA LEU A 39 4.22 1.05 -0.52
C LEU A 39 3.94 1.99 0.65
N VAL A 40 2.65 2.15 0.95
CA VAL A 40 2.17 2.83 2.16
C VAL A 40 1.41 1.87 3.05
N ILE A 41 1.61 1.96 4.36
CA ILE A 41 0.82 1.22 5.36
C ILE A 41 -0.16 2.14 6.09
N THR A 42 -1.44 1.74 6.13
CA THR A 42 -2.52 2.49 6.77
C THR A 42 -3.39 1.58 7.63
N GLN A 43 -4.10 2.16 8.61
CA GLN A 43 -5.05 1.41 9.42
C GLN A 43 -6.33 1.12 8.63
N ALA A 44 -6.84 -0.10 8.69
CA ALA A 44 -8.03 -0.55 7.95
C ALA A 44 -9.29 -0.69 8.84
N ASN A 45 -9.29 -0.16 10.06
CA ASN A 45 -10.40 -0.32 11.02
C ASN A 45 -11.77 0.19 10.50
N ALA A 46 -11.79 1.17 9.59
CA ALA A 46 -13.00 1.69 8.97
C ALA A 46 -13.63 0.73 7.93
N GLU A 47 -12.99 -0.41 7.64
CA GLU A 47 -13.42 -1.35 6.59
C GLU A 47 -14.19 -2.57 7.11
N GLY A 48 -14.68 -2.50 8.36
CA GLY A 48 -15.40 -3.61 8.99
C GLY A 48 -14.50 -4.81 9.35
N VAL A 49 -13.20 -4.58 9.44
CA VAL A 49 -12.19 -5.56 9.88
C VAL A 49 -11.77 -5.27 11.32
N ASN A 50 -10.88 -6.09 11.89
CA ASN A 50 -10.44 -5.89 13.26
C ASN A 50 -9.66 -4.56 13.40
N ALA A 51 -9.61 -4.01 14.61
CA ALA A 51 -9.02 -2.70 14.91
C ALA A 51 -7.54 -2.57 14.48
N CYS A 52 -6.86 -3.70 14.27
CA CYS A 52 -5.43 -3.79 13.94
C CYS A 52 -5.17 -4.40 12.58
N ALA A 53 -6.23 -4.52 11.78
CA ALA A 53 -6.03 -4.75 10.37
C ALA A 53 -5.32 -3.53 9.78
N VAL A 54 -4.32 -3.81 8.96
CA VAL A 54 -3.58 -2.80 8.22
C VAL A 54 -3.70 -3.07 6.74
N ARG A 55 -3.80 -2.00 5.98
CA ARG A 55 -3.78 -2.01 4.52
C ARG A 55 -2.41 -1.60 4.06
N VAL A 56 -1.84 -2.39 3.16
CA VAL A 56 -0.65 -2.01 2.40
C VAL A 56 -1.10 -1.71 0.97
N THR A 57 -0.74 -0.54 0.46
CA THR A 57 -1.09 -0.07 -0.89
C THR A 57 0.17 0.26 -1.65
N ASN A 58 0.28 -0.17 -2.90
CA ASN A 58 1.34 0.28 -3.80
C ASN A 58 0.90 1.54 -4.55
N GLU A 59 1.40 2.69 -4.13
CA GLU A 59 1.17 3.99 -4.77
C GLU A 59 2.22 4.30 -5.86
N GLY A 60 3.20 3.42 -6.04
CA GLY A 60 4.26 3.54 -7.04
C GLY A 60 3.87 3.04 -8.42
N ASP A 61 4.80 3.15 -9.36
CA ASP A 61 4.65 2.71 -10.75
C ASP A 61 5.33 1.36 -11.05
N GLY A 62 6.09 0.83 -10.08
CA GLY A 62 6.70 -0.49 -10.13
C GLY A 62 5.95 -1.55 -9.32
N THR A 63 6.14 -2.83 -9.67
CA THR A 63 5.59 -3.96 -8.93
C THR A 63 6.42 -4.27 -7.69
N ALA A 64 5.81 -4.24 -6.50
CA ALA A 64 6.45 -4.65 -5.25
C ALA A 64 6.37 -6.18 -5.08
N THR A 65 7.47 -6.83 -4.69
CA THR A 65 7.51 -8.30 -4.49
C THR A 65 8.01 -8.68 -3.10
N GLY A 66 7.50 -9.81 -2.58
CA GLY A 66 7.86 -10.30 -1.25
C GLY A 66 7.44 -9.36 -0.12
N VAL A 67 6.26 -8.76 -0.25
CA VAL A 67 5.70 -7.82 0.71
C VAL A 67 5.23 -8.58 1.94
N THR A 68 5.89 -8.35 3.08
CA THR A 68 5.56 -8.98 4.36
C THR A 68 5.32 -7.93 5.42
N VAL A 69 4.22 -8.03 6.16
CA VAL A 69 3.88 -7.13 7.28
C VAL A 69 4.29 -7.76 8.60
N HIS A 70 4.87 -6.96 9.48
CA HIS A 70 5.43 -7.36 10.76
C HIS A 70 4.82 -6.55 11.91
N THR A 71 4.87 -7.14 13.11
CA THR A 71 4.58 -6.47 14.38
C THR A 71 5.55 -6.94 15.47
N PRO A 72 6.05 -6.06 16.37
CA PRO A 72 7.20 -6.35 17.22
C PRO A 72 7.09 -7.51 18.23
N LEU A 73 5.90 -7.92 18.69
CA LEU A 73 5.84 -8.64 19.98
C LEU A 73 4.97 -9.89 20.08
N MET A 74 4.03 -10.18 19.18
CA MET A 74 3.10 -11.32 19.42
C MET A 74 2.65 -12.14 18.21
N TYR A 75 2.75 -11.63 16.98
CA TYR A 75 2.16 -12.30 15.81
C TYR A 75 3.21 -12.67 14.78
N ALA A 76 2.98 -13.80 14.10
CA ALA A 76 3.76 -14.16 12.93
C ALA A 76 3.62 -13.07 11.85
N PRO A 77 4.71 -12.74 11.13
CA PRO A 77 4.61 -11.86 9.98
C PRO A 77 3.60 -12.37 8.96
N GLN A 78 2.83 -11.47 8.36
CA GLN A 78 1.86 -11.83 7.34
C GLN A 78 2.43 -11.53 5.95
N ASP A 79 2.62 -12.56 5.15
CA ASP A 79 2.99 -12.43 3.74
C ASP A 79 1.78 -11.97 2.91
N LEU A 80 1.98 -10.91 2.13
CA LEU A 80 1.03 -10.36 1.17
C LEU A 80 1.46 -10.68 -0.29
N GLY A 81 2.65 -11.23 -0.50
CA GLY A 81 3.19 -11.62 -1.79
C GLY A 81 3.57 -10.41 -2.64
N THR A 82 2.95 -10.29 -3.82
CA THR A 82 3.22 -9.24 -4.80
C THR A 82 2.10 -8.22 -4.85
N LEU A 83 2.42 -6.93 -4.97
CA LEU A 83 1.45 -5.86 -5.20
C LEU A 83 1.82 -5.12 -6.50
N ALA A 84 0.93 -5.18 -7.49
CA ALA A 84 1.02 -4.38 -8.70
C ALA A 84 0.79 -2.87 -8.39
N PRO A 85 1.15 -1.95 -9.31
CA PRO A 85 0.82 -0.53 -9.17
C PRO A 85 -0.68 -0.31 -8.90
N GLY A 86 -1.01 0.45 -7.85
CA GLY A 86 -2.36 0.72 -7.40
C GLY A 86 -3.06 -0.42 -6.65
N GLU A 87 -2.41 -1.57 -6.46
CA GLU A 87 -2.97 -2.69 -5.72
C GLU A 87 -2.87 -2.46 -4.21
N SER A 88 -3.90 -2.89 -3.48
CA SER A 88 -3.91 -2.92 -2.02
C SER A 88 -4.22 -4.30 -1.48
N LYS A 89 -3.54 -4.70 -0.40
CA LYS A 89 -3.83 -5.93 0.34
C LYS A 89 -3.99 -5.66 1.83
N LEU A 90 -4.77 -6.51 2.48
CA LEU A 90 -5.05 -6.44 3.91
C LEU A 90 -4.22 -7.45 4.69
N ALA A 91 -3.56 -6.97 5.72
CA ALA A 91 -3.05 -7.81 6.79
C ALA A 91 -4.00 -7.75 7.99
N ARG A 92 -4.61 -8.90 8.34
CA ARG A 92 -5.74 -9.00 9.29
C ARG A 92 -5.47 -9.95 10.46
N TYR A 93 -4.32 -10.61 10.47
CA TYR A 93 -3.99 -11.60 11.51
C TYR A 93 -3.52 -10.96 12.83
N PHE A 94 -3.33 -9.65 12.86
CA PHE A 94 -2.86 -8.93 14.03
C PHE A 94 -4.02 -8.53 14.93
N ASP A 95 -3.86 -8.66 16.24
CA ASP A 95 -4.80 -8.13 17.23
C ASP A 95 -4.00 -7.26 18.23
N CYS A 96 -4.42 -6.01 18.43
CA CYS A 96 -3.72 -5.11 19.36
C CYS A 96 -4.24 -5.22 20.79
N GLY A 97 -5.32 -5.97 21.05
CA GLY A 97 -5.91 -6.08 22.37
C GLY A 97 -6.22 -4.71 22.99
N ILE A 98 -5.43 -4.32 23.99
CA ILE A 98 -5.50 -3.02 24.71
C ILE A 98 -4.19 -2.20 24.62
N TYR A 99 -3.26 -2.61 23.76
CA TYR A 99 -1.92 -2.00 23.66
C TYR A 99 -1.71 -1.28 22.33
N SER A 100 -1.02 -0.14 22.38
CA SER A 100 -0.49 0.48 21.16
C SER A 100 0.49 -0.46 20.47
N SER A 101 0.40 -0.55 19.14
CA SER A 101 1.24 -1.43 18.34
C SER A 101 1.83 -0.68 17.15
N ILE A 102 3.08 -1.01 16.83
CA ILE A 102 3.76 -0.55 15.62
C ILE A 102 3.66 -1.66 14.58
N PHE A 103 3.30 -1.30 13.36
CA PHE A 103 3.34 -2.16 12.19
C PHE A 103 4.36 -1.62 11.22
N TYR A 104 5.06 -2.52 10.54
CA TYR A 104 5.91 -2.15 9.42
C TYR A 104 5.87 -3.25 8.37
N PHE A 105 6.33 -2.97 7.16
CA PHE A 105 6.49 -3.99 6.13
C PHE A 105 7.92 -4.06 5.62
N THR A 106 8.23 -5.17 4.98
CA THR A 106 9.48 -5.39 4.26
C THR A 106 9.16 -5.89 2.86
N THR A 107 9.97 -5.52 1.88
CA THR A 107 9.87 -6.02 0.50
C THR A 107 11.18 -6.68 0.08
N THR A 108 11.10 -7.61 -0.87
CA THR A 108 12.28 -8.25 -1.49
C THR A 108 12.85 -7.39 -2.61
N ILE A 109 11.98 -6.71 -3.37
CA ILE A 109 12.37 -5.77 -4.41
C ILE A 109 11.55 -4.50 -4.24
N GLY A 110 12.25 -3.43 -3.87
CA GLY A 110 11.81 -2.06 -4.01
C GLY A 110 10.95 -1.54 -2.86
N GLU A 111 11.45 -0.46 -2.30
CA GLU A 111 10.72 0.64 -1.70
C GLU A 111 11.47 1.90 -2.10
N THR A 112 10.76 2.87 -2.66
CA THR A 112 11.40 4.12 -3.11
C THR A 112 11.40 5.17 -2.00
N ASN A 113 10.50 5.01 -1.02
CA ASN A 113 10.45 5.79 0.21
C ASN A 113 10.56 4.85 1.44
N TRP A 114 11.04 5.38 2.56
CA TRP A 114 11.09 4.63 3.83
C TRP A 114 10.34 5.32 4.96
N ALA A 115 9.73 6.47 4.66
CA ALA A 115 9.17 7.37 5.66
C ALA A 115 7.78 6.94 6.14
N ASP A 116 7.09 6.13 5.35
CA ASP A 116 5.73 5.63 5.52
C ASP A 116 5.70 4.08 5.62
N ASN A 117 6.86 3.47 5.86
CA ASN A 117 6.99 2.03 6.06
C ASN A 117 6.50 1.55 7.41
N PHE A 118 6.13 2.49 8.30
CA PHE A 118 5.66 2.19 9.64
C PHE A 118 4.33 2.89 9.94
N LEU A 119 3.48 2.18 10.66
CA LEU A 119 2.21 2.68 11.18
C LEU A 119 2.18 2.43 12.68
N ARG A 120 1.91 3.47 13.45
CA ARG A 120 1.59 3.33 14.87
C ARG A 120 0.07 3.39 15.05
N ILE A 121 -0.48 2.37 15.68
CA ILE A 121 -1.88 2.34 16.11
C ILE A 121 -1.89 2.50 17.62
N ASP A 122 -2.54 3.55 18.11
CA ASP A 122 -2.85 3.77 19.52
C ASP A 122 -4.33 3.43 19.76
N LEU A 123 -4.62 2.77 20.89
CA LEU A 123 -5.98 2.38 21.31
C LEU A 123 -6.54 3.32 22.37
#